data_AF-A0A8S3K3W1-F1
#
_entry.id   AF-A0A8S3K3W1-F1
#
_cell.length_a   1.000
_cell.length_b   1.000
_cell.length_c   1.000
_cell.angle_alpha   90.00
_cell.angle_beta   90.00
_cell.angle_gamma   90.00
#
_symmetry.space_group_name_H-M   'P 1'
#
loop_
_entity.id
_entity.type
_entity.pdbx_description
1 polymer ?
#
loop_
_entity_poly.entity_id
_entity_poly.type
_entity_poly.pdbx_seq_one_letter_code
_entity_poly.pdbx_strand_id
1 'polypeptide(L)'
;LHTMTIGGVNPSMRALPTNYFSGIMHRGLIGCFSDLEVNHELINLEKYINYTINNNNIMPKSGPCSTTLSTKRGCSCEHHGECRINNDGTWSCDCSKTGYTGRRCEQLAYHLDLSEIQTFELNTSVQWSEQISDISFRLQVI
;
A
#
# COMPACT_ATOMS: atom_id res chain seq x y z
N LEU A 1 -22.04 30.57 5.50
CA LEU A 1 -20.99 29.85 6.26
C LEU A 1 -20.13 29.10 5.25
N HIS A 2 -18.88 29.50 5.07
CA HIS A 2 -17.95 28.82 4.16
C HIS A 2 -17.12 27.81 4.95
N THR A 3 -17.12 26.55 4.51
CA THR A 3 -16.32 25.49 5.11
C THR A 3 -15.13 25.17 4.21
N MET A 4 -13.94 25.13 4.81
CA MET A 4 -12.71 24.70 4.17
C MET A 4 -12.44 23.24 4.55
N THR A 5 -11.98 22.44 3.60
CA THR A 5 -11.68 21.02 3.80
C THR A 5 -10.25 20.75 3.33
N ILE A 6 -9.45 20.08 4.16
CA ILE A 6 -8.04 19.80 3.90
C ILE A 6 -7.84 18.29 3.90
N GLY A 7 -7.08 17.79 2.93
CA GLY A 7 -6.66 16.40 2.87
C GLY A 7 -7.62 15.42 2.18
N GLY A 8 -8.77 15.87 1.69
CA GLY A 8 -9.67 15.03 0.89
C GLY A 8 -11.13 15.37 1.11
N VAL A 9 -11.95 15.08 0.11
CA VAL A 9 -13.40 15.36 0.14
C VAL A 9 -14.13 14.12 -0.33
N ASN A 10 -15.20 13.76 0.38
CA ASN A 10 -16.05 12.64 0.00
C ASN A 10 -17.01 13.10 -1.12
N PRO A 11 -16.91 12.55 -2.35
CA PRO A 11 -17.79 12.93 -3.46
C PRO A 11 -19.27 12.62 -3.19
N SER A 12 -19.58 11.68 -2.29
CA SER A 12 -20.96 11.38 -1.88
C SER A 12 -21.54 12.44 -0.93
N MET A 13 -20.71 13.25 -0.30
CA MET A 13 -21.13 14.31 0.63
C MET A 13 -21.12 15.71 0.00
N ARG A 14 -20.39 15.90 -1.10
CA ARG A 14 -20.23 17.19 -1.77
C ARG A 14 -20.08 16.98 -3.27
N ALA A 15 -20.89 17.70 -4.07
CA ALA A 15 -20.71 17.73 -5.52
C ALA A 15 -19.35 18.35 -5.88
N LEU A 16 -18.56 17.62 -6.68
CA LEU A 16 -17.22 18.02 -7.09
C LEU A 16 -17.21 18.39 -8.58
N PRO A 17 -16.43 19.39 -8.99
CA PRO A 17 -16.29 19.72 -10.41
C PRO A 17 -15.55 18.59 -11.15
N THR A 18 -15.81 18.46 -12.45
CA THR A 18 -15.32 17.32 -13.27
C THR A 18 -13.80 17.25 -13.40
N ASN A 19 -13.10 18.35 -13.16
CA ASN A 19 -11.64 18.43 -13.16
C ASN A 19 -11.01 18.05 -11.80
N TYR A 20 -11.81 17.66 -10.80
CA TYR A 20 -11.32 17.26 -9.48
C TYR A 20 -11.05 15.74 -9.42
N PHE A 21 -9.96 15.32 -10.07
CA PHE A 21 -9.61 13.90 -10.25
C PHE A 21 -9.42 13.12 -8.94
N SER A 22 -8.83 13.73 -7.91
CA SER A 22 -8.60 13.06 -6.61
C SER A 22 -9.91 12.62 -5.95
N GLY A 23 -10.95 13.45 -6.03
CA GLY A 23 -12.28 13.12 -5.49
C GLY A 23 -13.00 12.04 -6.30
N ILE A 24 -12.90 12.07 -7.63
CA ILE A 24 -13.46 11.03 -8.52
C ILE A 24 -12.79 9.67 -8.26
N MET A 25 -11.48 9.68 -8.05
CA MET A 25 -10.70 8.47 -7.72
C MET A 25 -10.83 8.02 -6.27
N HIS A 26 -11.64 8.71 -5.45
CA HIS A 26 -11.77 8.48 -4.01
C HIS A 26 -10.41 8.47 -3.27
N ARG A 27 -9.46 9.31 -3.70
CA ARG A 27 -8.13 9.43 -3.10
C ARG A 27 -8.00 10.73 -2.32
N GLY A 28 -7.58 10.61 -1.06
CA GLY A 28 -7.21 11.72 -0.18
C GLY A 28 -5.70 11.91 -0.06
N LEU A 29 -5.30 12.95 0.66
CA LEU A 29 -3.92 13.21 1.08
C LEU A 29 -3.46 12.10 2.04
N ILE A 30 -2.33 11.49 1.71
CA ILE A 30 -1.60 10.59 2.61
C ILE A 30 -0.28 11.28 2.94
N GLY A 31 -0.23 11.94 4.09
CA GLY A 31 0.94 12.71 4.51
C GLY A 31 0.66 13.54 5.75
N CYS A 32 1.53 14.50 6.02
CA CYS A 32 1.37 15.47 7.10
C CYS A 32 1.37 16.88 6.54
N PHE A 33 0.83 17.81 7.32
CA PHE A 33 0.86 19.23 7.03
C PHE A 33 1.12 19.97 8.35
N SER A 34 1.76 21.13 8.25
CA SER A 34 2.04 22.04 9.35
C SER A 34 1.91 23.49 8.84
N ASP A 35 1.97 24.45 9.76
CA ASP A 35 2.11 25.88 9.43
C ASP A 35 1.03 26.41 8.48
N LEU A 36 -0.23 25.98 8.68
CA LEU A 36 -1.34 26.41 7.84
C LEU A 36 -1.60 27.91 8.03
N GLU A 37 -1.48 28.66 6.93
CA GLU A 37 -1.73 30.10 6.89
C GLU A 37 -2.88 30.40 5.92
N VAL A 38 -3.81 31.26 6.32
CA VAL A 38 -4.92 31.74 5.49
C VAL A 38 -4.99 33.25 5.60
N ASN A 39 -4.84 33.97 4.49
CA ASN A 39 -4.81 35.45 4.45
C ASN A 39 -3.74 36.07 5.36
N HIS A 40 -2.54 35.51 5.41
CA HIS A 40 -1.46 35.93 6.31
C HIS A 40 -1.71 35.71 7.81
N GLU A 41 -2.75 34.95 8.15
CA GLU A 41 -3.04 34.55 9.51
C GLU A 41 -2.72 33.07 9.72
N LEU A 42 -1.84 32.79 10.67
CA LEU A 42 -1.48 31.43 11.04
C LEU A 42 -2.65 30.78 11.82
N ILE A 43 -3.17 29.68 11.29
CA ILE A 43 -4.30 28.97 11.88
C ILE A 43 -3.80 28.05 12.98
N ASN A 44 -4.36 28.20 14.20
CA ASN A 44 -4.08 27.29 15.31
C ASN A 44 -4.73 25.92 15.07
N LEU A 45 -3.95 24.98 14.55
CA LEU A 45 -4.38 23.61 14.22
C LEU A 45 -4.72 22.77 15.46
N GLU A 46 -4.12 23.02 16.63
CA GLU A 46 -4.36 22.23 17.84
C GLU A 46 -5.83 22.30 18.27
N LYS A 47 -6.45 23.47 18.13
CA LYS A 47 -7.87 23.69 18.41
C LYS A 47 -8.76 22.77 17.59
N TYR A 48 -8.44 22.58 16.30
CA TYR A 48 -9.23 21.77 15.38
C TYR A 48 -8.97 20.27 15.55
N ILE A 49 -7.73 19.88 15.88
CA ILE A 49 -7.35 18.50 16.21
C ILE A 49 -8.12 18.04 17.45
N ASN A 50 -8.08 18.82 18.54
CA ASN A 50 -8.75 18.50 19.80
C ASN A 50 -10.28 18.44 19.66
N TYR A 51 -10.87 19.34 18.86
CA TYR A 51 -12.31 19.32 18.59
C TYR A 51 -12.76 18.05 17.84
N THR A 52 -11.94 17.56 16.91
CA THR A 52 -12.27 16.39 16.08
C THR A 52 -12.21 15.09 16.88
N ILE A 53 -11.23 14.95 17.78
CA ILE A 53 -11.07 13.78 18.67
C ILE A 53 -12.33 13.51 19.50
N ASN A 54 -13.01 14.57 19.95
CA ASN A 54 -14.18 14.44 20.82
C ASN A 54 -15.49 14.10 20.07
N ASN A 55 -15.53 14.27 18.74
CA ASN A 55 -16.79 14.22 17.97
C ASN A 55 -16.80 13.19 16.83
N ASN A 56 -15.65 12.70 16.35
CA ASN A 56 -15.60 11.80 15.19
C ASN A 56 -14.54 10.71 15.37
N ASN A 57 -14.85 9.48 14.90
CA ASN A 57 -13.95 8.31 14.88
C ASN A 57 -12.68 8.46 14.01
N ILE A 58 -12.33 9.68 13.61
CA ILE A 58 -11.09 10.01 12.93
C ILE A 58 -10.20 10.67 13.97
N MET A 59 -9.15 9.99 14.39
CA MET A 59 -8.19 10.52 15.37
C MET A 59 -7.06 11.23 14.61
N PRO A 60 -7.13 12.55 14.39
CA PRO A 60 -5.98 13.30 13.89
C PRO A 60 -4.82 13.07 14.84
N LYS A 61 -3.71 12.55 14.32
CA LYS A 61 -2.50 12.30 15.12
C LYS A 61 -1.60 13.53 15.02
N SER A 62 -1.37 14.20 16.14
CA SER A 62 -0.28 15.16 16.29
C SER A 62 1.01 14.39 16.63
N GLY A 63 2.13 14.79 16.03
CA GLY A 63 3.43 14.15 16.25
C GLY A 63 4.39 14.34 15.07
N PRO A 64 5.66 13.93 15.21
CA PRO A 64 6.64 14.02 14.13
C PRO A 64 6.15 13.30 12.89
N CYS A 65 6.13 14.01 11.76
CA CYS A 65 5.79 13.40 10.49
C CYS A 65 6.90 12.47 10.04
N SER A 66 6.66 11.17 10.10
CA SER A 66 7.53 10.20 9.44
C SER A 66 6.83 9.67 8.19
N THR A 67 7.43 9.89 7.03
CA THR A 67 6.97 9.27 5.76
C THR A 67 7.10 7.74 5.78
N THR A 68 7.76 7.17 6.79
CA THR A 68 7.75 5.72 7.05
C THR A 68 6.42 5.22 7.63
N LEU A 69 5.53 6.11 8.10
CA LEU A 69 4.20 5.75 8.60
C LEU A 69 3.16 5.54 7.49
N SER A 70 3.35 6.12 6.31
CA SER A 70 2.40 6.04 5.18
C SER A 70 2.59 4.80 4.31
N THR A 71 3.77 4.18 4.28
CA THR A 71 4.01 2.91 3.57
C THR A 71 3.28 1.72 4.23
N LYS A 72 2.86 1.84 5.50
CA LYS A 72 2.18 0.77 6.24
C LYS A 72 0.65 0.75 6.11
N ARG A 73 -0.01 1.78 5.55
CA ARG A 73 -1.49 1.79 5.46
C ARG A 73 -2.08 1.02 4.28
N GLY A 74 -1.24 0.50 3.38
CA GLY A 74 -1.69 -0.35 2.27
C GLY A 74 -0.84 -1.60 2.08
N CYS A 75 0.45 -1.50 2.37
CA CYS A 75 1.41 -2.57 2.14
C CYS A 75 1.64 -3.37 3.43
N SER A 76 1.11 -4.59 3.44
CA SER A 76 1.18 -5.49 4.60
C SER A 76 1.90 -6.77 4.21
N CYS A 77 3.22 -6.68 4.04
CA CYS A 77 4.06 -7.85 3.79
C CYS A 77 4.28 -8.63 5.08
N GLU A 78 3.95 -9.92 5.06
CA GLU A 78 4.27 -10.89 6.10
C GLU A 78 5.74 -11.32 6.01
N HIS A 79 6.23 -12.00 7.03
CA HIS A 79 7.56 -12.64 7.07
C HIS A 79 8.74 -11.74 6.64
N HIS A 80 8.65 -10.44 6.95
CA HIS A 80 9.67 -9.44 6.64
C HIS A 80 9.88 -9.18 5.14
N GLY A 81 8.85 -9.39 4.30
CA GLY A 81 8.88 -8.97 2.91
C GLY A 81 9.07 -7.46 2.74
N GLU A 82 9.87 -7.06 1.75
CA GLU A 82 10.15 -5.64 1.52
C GLU A 82 9.01 -5.01 0.70
N CYS A 83 8.40 -3.98 1.25
CA CYS A 83 7.35 -3.26 0.54
C CYS A 83 7.94 -2.37 -0.56
N ARG A 84 7.44 -2.51 -1.79
CA ARG A 84 7.76 -1.65 -2.94
C ARG A 84 6.53 -0.95 -3.47
N ILE A 85 6.68 0.33 -3.81
CA ILE A 85 5.65 1.11 -4.49
C ILE A 85 5.99 1.16 -5.98
N ASN A 86 4.99 0.83 -6.81
CA ASN A 86 5.09 0.85 -8.26
C ASN A 86 4.83 2.25 -8.81
N ASN A 87 5.24 2.49 -10.06
CA ASN A 87 5.12 3.79 -10.71
C ASN A 87 3.66 4.27 -10.90
N ASP A 88 2.69 3.36 -10.87
CA ASP A 88 1.24 3.62 -10.94
C ASP A 88 0.60 3.91 -9.56
N GLY A 89 1.41 3.91 -8.50
CA GLY A 89 0.99 4.09 -7.11
C GLY A 89 0.37 2.84 -6.48
N THR A 90 0.44 1.68 -7.14
CA THR A 90 0.15 0.39 -6.49
C THR A 90 1.35 -0.07 -5.65
N TRP A 91 1.16 -1.10 -4.82
CA TRP A 91 2.22 -1.68 -4.01
C TRP A 91 2.36 -3.19 -4.25
N SER A 92 3.56 -3.69 -4.03
CA SER A 92 3.90 -5.12 -4.06
C SER A 92 4.91 -5.47 -2.95
N CYS A 93 4.93 -6.72 -2.53
CA CYS A 93 5.98 -7.23 -1.64
C CYS A 93 7.08 -7.93 -2.44
N ASP A 94 8.33 -7.63 -2.13
CA ASP A 94 9.48 -8.44 -2.53
C ASP A 94 9.70 -9.53 -1.47
N CYS A 95 9.35 -10.77 -1.83
CA CYS A 95 9.48 -11.94 -0.97
C CYS A 95 10.76 -12.76 -1.24
N SER A 96 11.66 -12.30 -2.12
CA SER A 96 12.85 -13.06 -2.54
C SER A 96 13.82 -13.41 -1.39
N LYS A 97 13.74 -12.70 -0.26
CA LYS A 97 14.61 -12.91 0.90
C LYS A 97 13.88 -13.48 2.11
N THR A 98 12.63 -13.92 1.95
CA THR A 98 11.81 -14.37 3.08
C THR A 98 11.62 -15.88 3.14
N GLY A 99 11.77 -16.60 2.01
CA GLY A 99 11.36 -18.02 1.92
C GLY A 99 9.83 -18.19 1.80
N TYR A 100 9.12 -17.11 1.48
CA TYR A 100 7.68 -17.09 1.27
C TYR A 100 7.34 -16.53 -0.12
N THR A 101 6.15 -16.82 -0.60
CA THR A 101 5.56 -16.34 -1.85
C THR A 101 4.13 -15.83 -1.61
N GLY A 102 3.45 -15.41 -2.67
CA GLY A 102 2.14 -14.75 -2.59
C GLY A 102 2.26 -13.23 -2.53
N ARG A 103 1.11 -12.54 -2.62
CA ARG A 103 1.04 -11.08 -2.76
C ARG A 103 1.60 -10.35 -1.53
N ARG A 104 1.48 -10.98 -0.37
CA ARG A 104 1.89 -10.49 0.95
C ARG A 104 3.00 -11.36 1.56
N CYS A 105 3.64 -12.23 0.80
CA CYS A 105 4.57 -13.23 1.36
C CYS A 105 3.90 -14.15 2.40
N GLU A 106 2.63 -14.48 2.19
CA GLU A 106 1.79 -15.23 3.13
C GLU A 106 1.84 -16.76 2.92
N GLN A 107 2.37 -17.21 1.77
CA GLN A 107 2.45 -18.63 1.40
C GLN A 107 3.90 -19.11 1.53
N LEU A 108 4.13 -20.36 1.91
CA LEU A 108 5.48 -20.93 1.94
C LEU A 108 6.03 -21.05 0.50
N ALA A 109 7.29 -20.66 0.30
CA ALA A 109 8.01 -21.03 -0.91
C ALA A 109 8.61 -22.43 -0.72
N TYR A 110 8.41 -23.32 -1.69
CA TYR A 110 9.04 -24.64 -1.67
C TYR A 110 10.48 -24.51 -2.17
N HIS A 111 11.43 -24.96 -1.37
CA HIS A 111 12.84 -25.01 -1.73
C HIS A 111 13.18 -26.43 -2.17
N LEU A 112 13.83 -26.55 -3.33
CA LEU A 112 14.39 -27.81 -3.81
C LEU A 112 15.90 -27.74 -3.63
N ASP A 113 16.43 -28.59 -2.77
CA ASP A 113 17.87 -28.80 -2.66
C ASP A 113 18.28 -29.91 -3.64
N LEU A 114 19.12 -29.55 -4.61
CA LEU A 114 19.65 -30.44 -5.64
C LEU A 114 21.17 -30.63 -5.49
N SER A 115 21.70 -30.45 -4.28
CA SER A 115 23.15 -30.57 -4.00
C SER A 115 23.76 -31.93 -4.36
N GLU A 116 22.92 -32.96 -4.51
CA GLU A 116 23.29 -34.27 -5.05
C GLU A 116 22.45 -34.55 -6.29
N ILE A 117 22.95 -35.36 -7.25
CA ILE A 117 22.29 -35.67 -8.53
C ILE A 117 20.93 -36.35 -8.26
N GLN A 118 19.89 -35.56 -8.06
CA GLN A 118 18.52 -35.98 -7.79
C GLN A 118 17.62 -35.39 -8.88
N THR A 119 16.87 -36.26 -9.57
CA THR A 119 15.88 -35.86 -10.55
C THR A 119 14.57 -35.53 -9.84
N PHE A 120 14.03 -34.33 -10.02
CA PHE A 120 12.72 -33.93 -9.50
C PHE A 120 11.64 -34.14 -10.55
N GLU A 121 10.87 -35.22 -10.43
CA GLU A 121 9.75 -35.54 -11.31
C GLU A 121 8.42 -35.05 -10.72
N LEU A 122 7.73 -34.18 -11.47
CA LEU A 122 6.40 -33.69 -11.11
C LEU A 122 5.32 -34.69 -11.56
N ASN A 123 4.81 -35.50 -10.64
CA ASN A 123 3.66 -36.37 -10.92
C ASN A 123 2.36 -35.56 -10.79
N THR A 124 1.99 -34.88 -11.88
CA THR A 124 0.80 -34.03 -11.96
C THR A 124 -0.23 -34.61 -12.92
N SER A 125 -1.52 -34.42 -12.59
CA SER A 125 -2.65 -34.81 -13.45
C SER A 125 -2.85 -33.88 -14.66
N VAL A 126 -2.00 -32.86 -14.81
CA VAL A 126 -2.04 -31.94 -15.95
C VAL A 126 -1.73 -32.71 -17.24
N GLN A 127 -2.68 -32.72 -18.16
CA GLN A 127 -2.52 -33.31 -19.50
C GLN A 127 -1.62 -32.40 -20.34
N TRP A 128 -0.34 -32.73 -20.43
CA TRP A 128 0.62 -32.01 -21.26
C TRP A 128 0.34 -32.30 -22.74
N SER A 129 0.03 -31.27 -23.53
CA SER A 129 0.00 -31.38 -25.00
C SER A 129 1.32 -30.92 -25.59
N GLU A 130 1.61 -31.23 -26.85
CA GLU A 130 2.80 -30.74 -27.58
C GLU A 130 2.86 -29.20 -27.69
N GLN A 131 1.82 -28.48 -27.26
CA GLN A 131 1.70 -27.03 -27.33
C GLN A 131 1.63 -26.43 -25.92
N ILE A 132 2.74 -26.45 -25.20
CA ILE A 132 2.89 -25.62 -23.99
C ILE A 132 3.18 -24.19 -24.45
N SER A 133 2.31 -23.24 -24.11
CA SER A 133 2.42 -21.85 -24.55
C SER A 133 3.33 -21.00 -23.66
N ASP A 134 3.42 -21.30 -22.36
CA ASP A 134 4.29 -20.59 -21.42
C ASP A 134 4.66 -21.47 -20.20
N ILE A 135 5.92 -21.40 -19.79
CA ILE A 135 6.41 -21.97 -18.53
C ILE A 135 7.21 -20.87 -17.85
N SER A 136 6.81 -20.47 -16.65
CA SER A 136 7.54 -19.49 -15.84
C SER A 136 7.88 -20.08 -14.48
N PHE A 137 9.15 -20.00 -14.11
CA PHE A 137 9.64 -20.33 -12.78
C PHE A 137 10.71 -19.31 -12.37
N ARG A 138 10.88 -19.11 -11.07
CA ARG A 138 11.94 -18.28 -10.52
C ARG A 138 12.90 -19.16 -9.75
N LEU A 139 14.17 -19.08 -10.10
CA LEU A 139 15.25 -19.82 -9.44
C LEU A 139 16.12 -18.82 -8.68
N GLN A 140 16.39 -19.11 -7.41
CA GLN A 140 17.28 -18.32 -6.58
C GLN A 140 18.31 -19.25 -5.97
N VAL A 141 19.56 -19.11 -6.44
CA VAL A 141 20.71 -19.85 -5.94
C VAL A 141 21.30 -19.06 -4.77
N ILE A 142 21.59 -19.73 -3.66
CA ILE A 142 22.26 -19.15 -2.49
C ILE A 142 23.77 -19.33 -2.64
#